data_AF-A0A7X8XLC0-F1
#
_entry.id   AF-A0A7X8XLC0-F1
#
_cell.length_a   1.000
_cell.length_b   1.000
_cell.length_c   1.000
_cell.angle_alpha   90.00
_cell.angle_beta   90.00
_cell.angle_gamma   90.00
#
_symmetry.space_group_name_H-M   'P 1'
#
loop_
_entity.id
_entity.type
_entity.pdbx_description
1 polymer ?
#
loop_
_entity_poly.entity_id
_entity_poly.type
_entity_poly.pdbx_seq_one_letter_code
_entity_poly.pdbx_strand_id
1 'polypeptide(L)'
;MSSSSPPYQIAIDILPVGGRPCRRFQERIAEYAMDGRPRFEWEAMRHRMILHGDPMIVQVCSICPLNLLQGPEGCQGTLENFEVFLRAVARLAPESPWSELPLLQEPLSAEQTRNLYRELANLETVFASSPWKVAQLFRQGTPSLDEFPDGSTRPRFHAWNGESPPHLIASNEGYQLFLCPHGLIVKAHYEDPVPHAFQKLWRDAGGVFGQTSQGETIGFQMTMARYPEWDSEEPRAEGELVLTEMPAAEVFRDTLDMLAVFTGVAGEAETGFLLHPL
;
A
#
# COMPACT_ATOMS: atom_id res chain seq x y z
N MET A 1 15.76 -2.89 -5.56
CA MET A 1 14.75 -3.74 -4.89
C MET A 1 14.33 -2.99 -3.64
N SER A 2 13.18 -2.31 -3.68
CA SER A 2 12.61 -1.62 -2.52
C SER A 2 12.40 -2.62 -1.39
N SER A 3 12.70 -2.25 -0.15
CA SER A 3 12.20 -2.99 1.01
C SER A 3 10.73 -2.64 1.21
N SER A 4 9.89 -2.94 0.21
CA SER A 4 8.44 -2.87 0.34
C SER A 4 8.00 -4.07 1.16
N SER A 5 7.25 -3.83 2.25
CA SER A 5 6.52 -4.92 2.91
C SER A 5 5.75 -5.73 1.87
N PRO A 6 5.67 -7.06 2.01
CA PRO A 6 4.93 -7.88 1.05
C PRO A 6 3.49 -7.36 0.95
N PRO A 7 2.92 -7.30 -0.27
CA PRO A 7 1.53 -6.90 -0.42
C PRO A 7 0.63 -7.94 0.26
N TYR A 8 -0.50 -7.47 0.80
CA TYR A 8 -1.50 -8.34 1.40
C TYR A 8 -2.69 -8.46 0.47
N GLN A 9 -3.26 -9.65 0.32
CA GLN A 9 -4.58 -9.80 -0.28
C GLN A 9 -5.65 -9.62 0.79
N ILE A 10 -6.63 -8.78 0.49
CA ILE A 10 -7.91 -8.70 1.20
C ILE A 10 -9.00 -9.37 0.35
N ALA A 11 -9.84 -10.21 0.95
CA ALA A 11 -10.92 -10.89 0.24
C ALA A 11 -12.15 -11.06 1.10
N ILE A 12 -13.34 -10.87 0.54
CA ILE A 12 -14.59 -11.26 1.21
C ILE A 12 -14.66 -12.80 1.23
N ASP A 13 -15.04 -13.39 2.36
CA ASP A 13 -15.39 -14.81 2.39
C ASP A 13 -16.73 -15.01 1.69
N ILE A 14 -16.63 -15.40 0.42
CA ILE A 14 -17.80 -15.59 -0.44
C ILE A 14 -18.45 -16.95 -0.25
N LEU A 15 -17.81 -17.91 0.45
CA LEU A 15 -18.30 -19.29 0.54
C LEU A 15 -19.65 -19.39 1.27
N PRO A 16 -19.88 -18.71 2.41
CA PRO A 16 -21.15 -18.71 3.12
C PRO A 16 -22.27 -17.98 2.35
N VAL A 17 -21.93 -17.07 1.44
CA VAL A 17 -22.90 -16.20 0.77
C VAL A 17 -23.66 -16.95 -0.33
N GLY A 18 -24.95 -17.18 -0.09
CA GLY A 18 -25.87 -17.79 -1.05
C GLY A 18 -26.16 -16.91 -2.27
N GLY A 19 -26.65 -17.51 -3.36
CA GLY A 19 -27.14 -16.77 -4.54
C GLY A 19 -26.07 -16.10 -5.40
N ARG A 20 -24.78 -16.20 -5.05
CA ARG A 20 -23.68 -15.62 -5.84
C ARG A 20 -23.60 -16.25 -7.26
N PRO A 21 -23.49 -15.44 -8.33
CA PRO A 21 -23.44 -15.93 -9.71
C PRO A 21 -22.27 -16.90 -10.00
N CYS A 22 -21.14 -16.70 -9.33
CA CYS A 22 -19.94 -17.51 -9.50
C CYS A 22 -20.03 -18.90 -8.87
N ARG A 23 -20.98 -19.14 -7.94
CA ARG A 23 -21.07 -20.39 -7.16
C ARG A 23 -21.12 -21.64 -8.02
N ARG A 24 -21.99 -21.65 -9.03
CA ARG A 24 -22.18 -22.83 -9.91
C ARG A 24 -20.89 -23.26 -10.59
N PHE A 25 -20.00 -22.30 -10.89
CA PHE A 25 -18.75 -22.55 -11.58
C PHE A 25 -17.62 -22.94 -10.61
N GLN A 26 -17.70 -22.48 -9.36
CA GLN A 26 -16.79 -22.88 -8.29
C GLN A 26 -17.05 -24.32 -7.83
N GLU A 27 -18.29 -24.79 -7.94
CA GLU A 27 -18.69 -26.13 -7.50
C GLU A 27 -18.66 -27.18 -8.64
N ARG A 28 -18.63 -26.75 -9.91
CA ARG A 28 -18.64 -27.65 -11.07
C ARG A 28 -17.24 -27.98 -11.55
N ILE A 29 -16.94 -29.27 -11.69
CA ILE A 29 -15.66 -29.77 -12.20
C ILE A 29 -15.67 -29.68 -13.74
N ALA A 30 -14.63 -29.06 -14.31
CA ALA A 30 -14.43 -28.97 -15.74
C ALA A 30 -13.69 -30.21 -16.28
N GLU A 31 -12.61 -30.60 -15.60
CA GLU A 31 -11.76 -31.73 -15.96
C GLU A 31 -11.00 -32.24 -14.74
N TYR A 32 -10.37 -33.40 -14.87
CA TYR A 32 -9.42 -33.91 -13.89
C TYR A 32 -8.01 -33.85 -14.48
N ALA A 33 -7.05 -33.39 -13.68
CA ALA A 33 -5.65 -33.48 -14.02
C ALA A 33 -5.19 -34.95 -14.07
N MET A 34 -4.02 -35.21 -14.66
CA MET A 34 -3.46 -36.56 -14.80
C MET A 34 -3.21 -37.26 -13.45
N ASP A 35 -3.06 -36.48 -12.37
CA ASP A 35 -2.91 -36.95 -10.99
C ASP A 35 -4.26 -37.14 -10.27
N GLY A 36 -5.39 -36.96 -10.97
CA GLY A 36 -6.73 -37.13 -10.44
C GLY A 36 -7.28 -35.92 -9.66
N ARG A 37 -6.55 -34.80 -9.59
CA ARG A 37 -7.08 -33.59 -8.94
C ARG A 37 -8.16 -32.93 -9.81
N PRO A 38 -9.32 -32.57 -9.25
CA PRO A 38 -10.35 -31.85 -10.00
C PRO A 38 -9.88 -30.43 -10.30
N ARG A 39 -10.10 -29.99 -11.53
CA ARG A 39 -10.02 -28.59 -11.93
C ARG A 39 -11.44 -28.06 -12.11
N PHE A 40 -11.80 -27.02 -11.37
CA PHE A 40 -13.15 -26.47 -11.41
C PHE A 40 -13.35 -25.55 -12.63
N GLU A 41 -14.60 -25.37 -13.06
CA GLU A 41 -14.95 -24.47 -14.16
C GLU A 41 -14.48 -23.05 -13.90
N TRP A 42 -14.48 -22.61 -12.63
CA TRP A 42 -13.94 -21.32 -12.22
C TRP A 42 -12.45 -21.17 -12.56
N GLU A 43 -11.63 -22.16 -12.21
CA GLU A 43 -10.19 -22.18 -12.52
C GLU A 43 -9.94 -22.25 -14.03
N ALA A 44 -10.78 -23.01 -14.74
CA ALA A 44 -10.73 -23.07 -16.20
C ALA A 44 -11.02 -21.71 -16.85
N MET A 45 -11.99 -20.97 -16.34
CA MET A 45 -12.27 -19.60 -16.78
C MET A 45 -11.13 -18.64 -16.41
N ARG A 46 -10.54 -18.74 -15.21
CA ARG A 46 -9.40 -17.90 -14.79
C ARG A 46 -8.23 -18.06 -15.75
N HIS A 47 -7.87 -19.29 -16.07
CA HIS A 47 -6.79 -19.56 -17.03
C HIS A 47 -7.12 -19.03 -18.44
N ARG A 48 -8.37 -19.17 -18.92
CA ARG A 48 -8.77 -18.62 -20.22
C ARG A 48 -8.69 -17.09 -20.25
N MET A 49 -9.09 -16.44 -19.18
CA MET A 49 -8.96 -14.98 -19.08
C MET A 49 -7.49 -14.55 -19.15
N ILE A 50 -6.61 -15.20 -18.37
CA ILE A 50 -5.18 -14.87 -18.34
C ILE A 50 -4.51 -15.11 -19.70
N LEU A 51 -4.83 -16.21 -20.37
CA LEU A 51 -4.16 -16.61 -21.61
C LEU A 51 -4.78 -15.99 -22.89
N HIS A 52 -6.08 -15.71 -22.87
CA HIS A 52 -6.84 -15.35 -24.07
C HIS A 52 -7.70 -14.10 -23.92
N GLY A 53 -7.68 -13.43 -22.75
CA GLY A 53 -8.51 -12.25 -22.50
C GLY A 53 -10.01 -12.55 -22.45
N ASP A 54 -10.40 -13.80 -22.20
CA ASP A 54 -11.81 -14.21 -22.11
C ASP A 54 -12.53 -13.44 -20.97
N PRO A 55 -13.56 -12.61 -21.28
CA PRO A 55 -14.19 -11.74 -20.30
C PRO A 55 -15.23 -12.46 -19.43
N MET A 56 -15.39 -13.79 -19.55
CA MET A 56 -16.46 -14.52 -18.90
C MET A 56 -16.48 -14.36 -17.37
N ILE A 57 -15.32 -14.30 -16.71
CA ILE A 57 -15.25 -14.03 -15.26
C ILE A 57 -15.82 -12.65 -14.93
N VAL A 58 -15.39 -11.62 -15.66
CA VAL A 58 -15.87 -10.24 -15.47
C VAL A 58 -17.38 -10.20 -15.64
N GLN A 59 -17.92 -10.85 -16.66
CA GLN A 59 -19.36 -10.92 -16.91
C GLN A 59 -20.11 -11.59 -15.75
N VAL A 60 -19.59 -12.71 -15.23
CA VAL A 60 -20.20 -13.43 -14.10
C VAL A 60 -20.15 -12.61 -12.82
N CYS A 61 -19.02 -11.95 -12.53
CA CYS A 61 -18.84 -11.17 -11.31
C CYS A 61 -19.54 -9.81 -11.35
N SER A 62 -19.72 -9.19 -12.52
CA SER A 62 -20.22 -7.81 -12.66
C SER A 62 -21.59 -7.54 -12.02
N ILE A 63 -22.42 -8.57 -11.88
CA ILE A 63 -23.77 -8.48 -11.28
C ILE A 63 -23.78 -8.89 -9.80
N CYS A 64 -22.64 -9.30 -9.24
CA CYS A 64 -22.54 -9.78 -7.87
C CYS A 64 -22.45 -8.58 -6.91
N PRO A 65 -23.26 -8.52 -5.83
CA PRO A 65 -23.17 -7.45 -4.84
C PRO A 65 -21.84 -7.43 -4.08
N LEU A 66 -21.07 -8.53 -4.11
CA LEU A 66 -19.75 -8.62 -3.50
C LEU A 66 -18.62 -8.14 -4.44
N ASN A 67 -18.94 -7.70 -5.66
CA ASN A 67 -17.95 -7.23 -6.62
C ASN A 67 -17.62 -5.75 -6.38
N LEU A 68 -16.62 -5.50 -5.55
CA LEU A 68 -16.25 -4.16 -5.08
C LEU A 68 -15.29 -3.44 -6.03
N LEU A 69 -14.31 -4.16 -6.54
CA LEU A 69 -13.29 -3.61 -7.41
C LEU A 69 -13.63 -3.84 -8.89
N GLN A 70 -13.09 -3.00 -9.77
CA GLN A 70 -13.26 -3.12 -11.22
C GLN A 70 -12.47 -4.29 -11.85
N GLY A 71 -11.85 -5.13 -11.03
CA GLY A 71 -11.12 -6.31 -11.46
C GLY A 71 -12.03 -7.47 -11.88
N PRO A 72 -11.44 -8.58 -12.38
CA PRO A 72 -12.20 -9.78 -12.74
C PRO A 72 -12.95 -10.37 -11.55
N GLU A 73 -12.33 -10.30 -10.37
CA GLU A 73 -12.84 -10.81 -9.12
C GLU A 73 -12.81 -9.71 -8.07
N GLY A 74 -13.71 -8.74 -8.21
CA GLY A 74 -13.75 -7.56 -7.34
C GLY A 74 -14.13 -7.84 -5.89
N CYS A 75 -14.41 -9.09 -5.52
CA CYS A 75 -14.51 -9.51 -4.12
C CYS A 75 -13.14 -9.72 -3.45
N GLN A 76 -12.04 -9.49 -4.18
CA GLN A 76 -10.67 -9.55 -3.71
C GLN A 76 -9.91 -8.29 -4.14
N GLY A 77 -8.93 -7.88 -3.35
CA GLY A 77 -8.08 -6.72 -3.60
C GLY A 77 -6.70 -6.87 -2.98
N THR A 78 -5.83 -5.91 -3.26
CA THR A 78 -4.47 -5.84 -2.72
C THR A 78 -4.32 -4.63 -1.82
N LEU A 79 -3.71 -4.82 -0.66
CA LEU A 79 -3.30 -3.79 0.28
C LEU A 79 -1.78 -3.66 0.26
N GLU A 80 -1.31 -2.57 -0.33
CA GLU A 80 0.11 -2.20 -0.31
C GLU A 80 0.52 -1.65 1.05
N ASN A 81 1.71 -1.99 1.52
CA ASN A 81 2.26 -1.51 2.80
C ASN A 81 1.35 -1.75 4.03
N PHE A 82 0.52 -2.80 4.01
CA PHE A 82 -0.44 -3.08 5.09
C PHE A 82 0.23 -3.29 6.47
N GLU A 83 1.43 -3.86 6.50
CA GLU A 83 2.20 -3.99 7.75
C GLU A 83 2.58 -2.63 8.36
N VAL A 84 2.87 -1.64 7.51
CA VAL A 84 3.15 -0.27 7.98
C VAL A 84 1.90 0.33 8.59
N PHE A 85 0.73 0.09 8.00
CA PHE A 85 -0.54 0.47 8.58
C PHE A 85 -0.75 -0.22 9.94
N LEU A 86 -0.56 -1.53 10.06
CA LEU A 86 -0.71 -2.24 11.35
C LEU A 86 0.26 -1.72 12.41
N ARG A 87 1.50 -1.39 12.05
CA ARG A 87 2.45 -0.73 12.96
C ARG A 87 1.96 0.65 13.38
N ALA A 88 1.36 1.42 12.48
CA ALA A 88 0.76 2.71 12.81
C ALA A 88 -0.42 2.54 13.78
N VAL A 89 -1.30 1.54 13.56
CA VAL A 89 -2.38 1.20 14.49
C VAL A 89 -1.81 0.84 15.86
N ALA A 90 -0.87 -0.10 15.94
CA ALA A 90 -0.25 -0.53 17.20
C ALA A 90 0.44 0.62 17.95
N ARG A 91 0.90 1.66 17.24
CA ARG A 91 1.55 2.82 17.84
C ARG A 91 0.57 3.92 18.26
N LEU A 92 -0.46 4.19 17.45
CA LEU A 92 -1.35 5.34 17.62
C LEU A 92 -2.67 4.99 18.32
N ALA A 93 -3.15 3.76 18.15
CA ALA A 93 -4.37 3.23 18.75
C ALA A 93 -4.15 1.77 19.22
N PRO A 94 -3.23 1.53 20.17
CA PRO A 94 -2.87 0.18 20.62
C PRO A 94 -4.06 -0.62 21.15
N GLU A 95 -5.07 0.05 21.71
CA GLU A 95 -6.31 -0.53 22.22
C GLU A 95 -7.31 -0.97 21.12
N SER A 96 -7.07 -0.57 19.87
CA SER A 96 -7.97 -0.91 18.77
C SER A 96 -7.89 -2.42 18.47
N PRO A 97 -9.01 -3.13 18.23
CA PRO A 97 -8.98 -4.52 17.78
C PRO A 97 -8.20 -4.74 16.47
N TRP A 98 -7.93 -3.68 15.71
CA TRP A 98 -7.06 -3.72 14.53
C TRP A 98 -5.58 -3.93 14.88
N SER A 99 -5.13 -3.60 16.10
CA SER A 99 -3.74 -3.79 16.54
C SER A 99 -3.38 -5.25 16.78
N GLU A 100 -4.38 -6.06 17.16
CA GLU A 100 -4.25 -7.49 17.46
C GLU A 100 -4.77 -8.38 16.33
N LEU A 101 -4.97 -7.82 15.15
CA LEU A 101 -5.58 -8.52 14.03
C LEU A 101 -4.76 -9.76 13.66
N PRO A 102 -5.34 -10.96 13.75
CA PRO A 102 -4.59 -12.17 13.49
C PRO A 102 -4.44 -12.33 11.96
N LEU A 103 -3.21 -12.29 11.47
CA LEU A 103 -2.86 -12.53 10.06
C LEU A 103 -2.96 -14.04 9.75
N LEU A 104 -4.19 -14.58 9.75
CA LEU A 104 -4.49 -16.00 9.59
C LEU A 104 -4.91 -16.33 8.16
N GLN A 105 -4.81 -17.62 7.80
CA GLN A 105 -5.37 -18.13 6.54
C GLN A 105 -6.89 -18.34 6.60
N GLU A 106 -7.50 -18.32 7.78
CA GLU A 106 -8.94 -18.52 7.95
C GLU A 106 -9.69 -17.17 7.94
N PRO A 107 -10.92 -17.13 7.38
CA PRO A 107 -11.74 -15.93 7.42
C PRO A 107 -12.12 -15.53 8.85
N LEU A 108 -12.15 -14.23 9.11
CA LEU A 108 -12.74 -13.69 10.33
C LEU A 108 -14.24 -13.97 10.34
N SER A 109 -14.83 -14.16 11.53
CA SER A 109 -16.28 -14.35 11.62
C SER A 109 -17.06 -13.09 11.24
N ALA A 110 -18.34 -13.23 10.90
CA ALA A 110 -19.22 -12.10 10.60
C ALA A 110 -19.41 -11.15 11.79
N GLU A 111 -19.31 -11.65 13.02
CA GLU A 111 -19.35 -10.81 14.23
C GLU A 111 -18.06 -9.98 14.36
N GLN A 112 -16.90 -10.61 14.23
CA GLN A 112 -15.60 -9.93 14.27
C GLN A 112 -15.51 -8.87 13.16
N THR A 113 -15.95 -9.20 11.95
CA THR A 113 -15.96 -8.29 10.80
C THR A 113 -16.78 -7.04 11.08
N ARG A 114 -18.00 -7.19 11.62
CA ARG A 114 -18.86 -6.04 11.99
C ARG A 114 -18.26 -5.20 13.11
N ASN A 115 -17.56 -5.81 14.07
CA ASN A 115 -16.89 -5.07 15.14
C ASN A 115 -15.71 -4.27 14.59
N LEU A 116 -14.88 -4.86 13.73
CA LEU A 116 -13.76 -4.20 13.06
C LEU A 116 -14.24 -3.04 12.17
N TYR A 117 -15.32 -3.24 11.40
CA TYR A 117 -15.91 -2.18 10.58
C TYR A 117 -16.36 -0.97 11.40
N ARG A 118 -17.07 -1.18 12.52
CA ARG A 118 -17.50 -0.09 13.41
C ARG A 118 -16.30 0.67 14.00
N GLU A 119 -15.23 -0.05 14.29
CA GLU A 119 -14.03 0.53 14.88
C GLU A 119 -13.25 1.42 13.89
N LEU A 120 -13.41 1.24 12.58
CA LEU A 120 -12.71 2.07 11.60
C LEU A 120 -13.01 3.57 11.77
N ALA A 121 -14.24 3.94 12.16
CA ALA A 121 -14.59 5.35 12.42
C ALA A 121 -13.81 5.95 13.62
N ASN A 122 -13.55 5.14 14.66
CA ASN A 122 -12.72 5.55 15.79
C ASN A 122 -11.26 5.69 15.34
N LEU A 123 -10.77 4.69 14.59
CA LEU A 123 -9.40 4.68 14.08
C LEU A 123 -9.12 5.88 13.17
N GLU A 124 -10.04 6.19 12.25
CA GLU A 124 -9.99 7.39 11.39
C GLU A 124 -9.90 8.68 12.23
N THR A 125 -10.67 8.77 13.31
CA THR A 125 -10.65 9.94 14.21
C THR A 125 -9.28 10.08 14.88
N VAL A 126 -8.74 8.99 15.42
CA VAL A 126 -7.40 8.99 16.03
C VAL A 126 -6.35 9.38 15.00
N PHE A 127 -6.40 8.77 13.81
CA PHE A 127 -5.46 8.98 12.71
C PHE A 127 -5.52 10.40 12.14
N ALA A 128 -6.70 11.02 12.10
CA ALA A 128 -6.86 12.41 11.65
C ALA A 128 -6.19 13.41 12.60
N SER A 129 -6.10 13.08 13.88
CA SER A 129 -5.47 13.92 14.91
C SER A 129 -3.98 13.59 15.16
N SER A 130 -3.47 12.50 14.58
CA SER A 130 -2.13 11.99 14.83
C SER A 130 -1.18 12.31 13.68
N PRO A 131 -0.06 13.01 13.91
CA PRO A 131 0.92 13.27 12.86
C PRO A 131 1.72 12.00 12.53
N TRP A 132 1.99 11.79 11.24
CA TRP A 132 2.85 10.73 10.73
C TRP A 132 3.95 11.33 9.85
N LYS A 133 5.18 10.84 10.02
CA LYS A 133 6.34 11.34 9.27
C LYS A 133 6.30 10.84 7.83
N VAL A 134 6.55 11.76 6.91
CA VAL A 134 6.65 11.47 5.48
C VAL A 134 7.79 12.27 4.85
N ALA A 135 8.33 11.76 3.75
CA ALA A 135 9.16 12.53 2.83
C ALA A 135 8.31 12.94 1.63
N GLN A 136 7.83 14.18 1.64
CA GLN A 136 6.91 14.72 0.65
C GLN A 136 7.67 15.37 -0.52
N LEU A 137 7.23 15.07 -1.74
CA LEU A 137 7.80 15.64 -2.95
C LEU A 137 7.17 17.01 -3.24
N PHE A 138 8.02 17.99 -3.55
CA PHE A 138 7.62 19.33 -3.99
C PHE A 138 8.27 19.68 -5.33
N ARG A 139 7.55 20.43 -6.16
CA ARG A 139 8.08 21.06 -7.36
C ARG A 139 7.67 22.52 -7.38
N GLN A 140 8.64 23.41 -7.62
CA GLN A 140 8.42 24.85 -7.65
C GLN A 140 7.69 25.39 -6.40
N GLY A 141 7.95 24.79 -5.23
CA GLY A 141 7.33 25.17 -3.95
C GLY A 141 5.92 24.60 -3.70
N THR A 142 5.37 23.81 -4.62
CA THR A 142 4.07 23.13 -4.46
C THR A 142 4.23 21.63 -4.30
N PRO A 143 3.45 20.97 -3.42
CA PRO A 143 3.46 19.50 -3.33
C PRO A 143 3.13 18.88 -4.69
N SER A 144 3.91 17.88 -5.10
CA SER A 144 3.52 17.01 -6.21
C SER A 144 2.30 16.19 -5.81
N LEU A 145 1.36 16.04 -6.73
CA LEU A 145 0.13 15.29 -6.51
C LEU A 145 0.03 14.12 -7.49
N ASP A 146 -0.46 12.99 -6.99
CA ASP A 146 -0.89 11.86 -7.80
C ASP A 146 -2.37 12.01 -8.13
N GLU A 147 -2.72 11.85 -9.41
CA GLU A 147 -4.11 11.79 -9.87
C GLU A 147 -4.63 10.35 -9.79
N PHE A 148 -5.78 10.18 -9.14
CA PHE A 148 -6.43 8.90 -8.97
C PHE A 148 -7.58 8.74 -9.98
N PRO A 149 -7.98 7.50 -10.33
CA PRO A 149 -9.06 7.24 -11.29
C PRO A 149 -10.42 7.84 -10.89
N ASP A 150 -10.63 8.15 -9.62
CA ASP A 150 -11.81 8.82 -9.09
C ASP A 150 -11.80 10.35 -9.30
N GLY A 151 -10.74 10.88 -9.92
CA GLY A 151 -10.53 12.31 -10.13
C GLY A 151 -10.00 13.05 -8.91
N SER A 152 -9.74 12.35 -7.80
CA SER A 152 -9.09 12.94 -6.63
C SER A 152 -7.59 13.08 -6.86
N THR A 153 -6.99 14.05 -6.17
CA THR A 153 -5.54 14.26 -6.16
C THR A 153 -5.02 14.10 -4.75
N ARG A 154 -3.92 13.36 -4.57
CA ARG A 154 -3.30 13.15 -3.26
C ARG A 154 -1.82 13.49 -3.31
N PRO A 155 -1.23 14.00 -2.22
CA PRO A 155 0.19 14.32 -2.24
C PRO A 155 1.06 13.09 -2.46
N ARG A 156 2.10 13.23 -3.29
CA ARG A 156 3.11 12.20 -3.49
C ARG A 156 4.14 12.25 -2.36
N PHE A 157 4.31 11.14 -1.66
CA PHE A 157 5.27 11.05 -0.54
C PHE A 157 5.78 9.62 -0.34
N HIS A 158 6.89 9.50 0.39
CA HIS A 158 7.33 8.24 1.00
C HIS A 158 6.99 8.25 2.48
N ALA A 159 6.22 7.27 2.96
CA ALA A 159 5.79 7.21 4.36
C ALA A 159 6.86 6.59 5.25
N TRP A 160 7.01 7.10 6.48
CA TRP A 160 7.79 6.39 7.49
C TRP A 160 7.15 5.03 7.81
N ASN A 161 7.96 3.97 7.83
CA ASN A 161 7.50 2.59 8.00
C ASN A 161 7.14 2.19 9.45
N GLY A 162 7.21 3.13 10.41
CA GLY A 162 6.92 2.91 11.82
C GLY A 162 8.08 2.35 12.66
N GLU A 163 9.26 2.11 12.06
CA GLU A 163 10.42 1.52 12.74
C GLU A 163 11.60 2.50 12.89
N SER A 164 12.45 2.25 13.90
CA SER A 164 13.64 3.08 14.14
C SER A 164 14.74 2.92 13.08
N PRO A 165 15.05 1.71 12.58
CA PRO A 165 15.99 1.55 11.47
C PRO A 165 15.52 2.30 10.22
N PRO A 166 16.40 3.05 9.53
CA PRO A 166 16.05 3.68 8.27
C PRO A 166 15.67 2.65 7.21
N HIS A 167 14.57 2.89 6.49
CA HIS A 167 14.13 2.02 5.40
C HIS A 167 14.44 2.66 4.05
N LEU A 168 14.73 1.84 3.04
CA LEU A 168 15.12 2.29 1.72
C LEU A 168 13.88 2.79 0.96
N ILE A 169 13.89 4.05 0.52
CA ILE A 169 12.80 4.66 -0.26
C ILE A 169 13.15 4.84 -1.74
N ALA A 170 14.44 5.02 -2.06
CA ALA A 170 14.90 5.11 -3.44
C ALA A 170 16.35 4.65 -3.56
N SER A 171 16.74 4.17 -4.75
CA SER A 171 18.13 3.81 -5.04
C SER A 171 18.42 3.91 -6.53
N ASN A 172 19.63 4.31 -6.88
CA ASN A 172 20.19 4.21 -8.22
C ASN A 172 21.62 3.67 -8.16
N GLU A 173 22.33 3.67 -9.29
CA GLU A 173 23.70 3.13 -9.39
C GLU A 173 24.72 3.84 -8.47
N GLY A 174 24.47 5.11 -8.14
CA GLY A 174 25.40 5.93 -7.33
C GLY A 174 24.97 6.10 -5.87
N TYR A 175 23.67 6.03 -5.56
CA TYR A 175 23.12 6.40 -4.26
C TYR A 175 21.98 5.52 -3.79
N GLN A 176 21.87 5.40 -2.47
CA GLN A 176 20.72 4.87 -1.74
C GLN A 176 20.16 5.97 -0.84
N LEU A 177 18.83 6.09 -0.84
CA LEU A 177 18.10 7.04 -0.03
C LEU A 177 17.22 6.29 0.97
N PHE A 178 17.41 6.60 2.25
CA PHE A 178 16.64 6.00 3.34
C PHE A 178 15.83 7.06 4.09
N LEU A 179 14.71 6.63 4.66
CA LEU A 179 13.84 7.44 5.49
C LEU A 179 13.76 6.85 6.90
N CYS A 180 13.91 7.72 7.91
CA CYS A 180 13.68 7.40 9.31
C CYS A 180 12.92 8.56 9.99
N PRO A 181 12.48 8.43 11.26
CA PRO A 181 11.77 9.48 11.97
C PRO A 181 12.52 10.82 12.06
N HIS A 182 13.85 10.74 12.04
CA HIS A 182 14.75 11.87 12.27
C HIS A 182 15.17 12.57 10.97
N GLY A 183 14.95 11.97 9.81
CA GLY A 183 15.31 12.57 8.52
C GLY A 183 15.59 11.58 7.40
N LEU A 184 16.01 12.17 6.28
CA LEU A 184 16.47 11.50 5.08
C LEU A 184 17.95 11.19 5.22
N ILE A 185 18.35 9.97 4.88
CA ILE A 185 19.75 9.55 4.90
C ILE A 185 20.15 9.22 3.46
N VAL A 186 21.18 9.89 2.96
CA VAL A 186 21.72 9.67 1.62
C VAL A 186 23.04 8.94 1.76
N LYS A 187 23.16 7.77 1.14
CA LYS A 187 24.39 6.97 1.14
C LYS A 187 24.89 6.79 -0.28
N ALA A 188 26.10 7.25 -0.57
CA ALA A 188 26.77 6.90 -1.82
C ALA A 188 27.15 5.42 -1.82
N HIS A 189 27.01 4.75 -2.97
CA HIS A 189 27.54 3.41 -3.15
C HIS A 189 29.07 3.47 -3.04
N TYR A 190 29.66 2.54 -2.27
CA TYR A 190 31.11 2.36 -2.09
C TYR A 190 31.84 3.42 -1.25
N GLU A 191 31.14 4.34 -0.60
CA GLU A 191 31.74 5.31 0.33
C GLU A 191 31.29 5.05 1.78
N ASP A 192 32.08 5.55 2.73
CA ASP A 192 31.72 5.59 4.14
C ASP A 192 30.41 6.38 4.32
N PRO A 193 29.54 5.97 5.27
CA PRO A 193 28.21 6.56 5.40
C PRO A 193 28.30 8.07 5.62
N VAL A 194 27.47 8.83 4.90
CA VAL A 194 27.23 10.24 5.20
C VAL A 194 26.51 10.28 6.56
N PRO A 195 27.10 10.87 7.62
CA PRO A 195 26.57 10.77 8.98
C PRO A 195 25.35 11.68 9.24
N HIS A 196 24.90 12.42 8.23
CA HIS A 196 23.87 13.45 8.39
C HIS A 196 22.47 12.92 8.09
N ALA A 197 21.53 13.26 8.96
CA ALA A 197 20.10 13.21 8.67
C ALA A 197 19.66 14.56 8.08
N PHE A 198 19.12 14.51 6.87
CA PHE A 198 18.65 15.68 6.13
C PHE A 198 17.16 15.92 6.38
N GLN A 199 16.77 17.17 6.59
CA GLN A 199 15.35 17.58 6.64
C GLN A 199 14.79 17.86 5.25
N LYS A 200 15.66 18.20 4.30
CA LYS A 200 15.29 18.53 2.94
C LYS A 200 16.41 18.13 1.99
N LEU A 201 16.05 17.55 0.85
CA LEU A 201 16.90 17.39 -0.32
C LEU A 201 16.32 18.24 -1.44
N TRP A 202 17.15 18.83 -2.28
CA TRP A 202 16.67 19.52 -3.47
C TRP A 202 17.63 19.39 -4.63
N ARG A 203 17.06 19.50 -5.82
CA ARG A 203 17.75 19.52 -7.11
C ARG A 203 17.41 20.81 -7.83
N ASP A 204 18.44 21.49 -8.32
CA ASP A 204 18.35 22.64 -9.19
C ASP A 204 19.39 22.53 -10.34
N ALA A 205 19.47 23.56 -11.19
CA ALA A 205 20.45 23.62 -12.28
C ALA A 205 21.92 23.54 -11.82
N GLY A 206 22.21 23.86 -10.56
CA GLY A 206 23.55 23.86 -9.97
C GLY A 206 23.98 22.51 -9.39
N GLY A 207 23.05 21.61 -9.09
CA GLY A 207 23.37 20.28 -8.57
C GLY A 207 22.28 19.69 -7.67
N VAL A 208 22.71 18.82 -6.74
CA VAL A 208 21.85 18.22 -5.71
C VAL A 208 22.44 18.51 -4.35
N PHE A 209 21.58 18.92 -3.42
CA PHE A 209 21.97 19.38 -2.10
C PHE A 209 21.04 18.82 -1.03
N GLY A 210 21.54 18.77 0.20
CA GLY A 210 20.78 18.40 1.38
C GLY A 210 20.96 19.42 2.50
N GLN A 211 19.88 19.70 3.22
CA GLN A 211 19.88 20.56 4.40
C GLN A 211 19.79 19.69 5.66
N THR A 212 20.75 19.82 6.56
CA THR A 212 20.76 19.09 7.84
C THR A 212 19.75 19.69 8.82
N SER A 213 19.48 18.99 9.93
CA SER A 213 18.66 19.52 11.03
C SER A 213 19.24 20.78 11.68
N GLN A 214 20.53 21.06 11.48
CA GLN A 214 21.20 22.28 11.98
C GLN A 214 21.15 23.43 10.96
N GLY A 215 20.52 23.23 9.80
CA GLY A 215 20.42 24.22 8.73
C GLY A 215 21.63 24.27 7.80
N GLU A 216 22.62 23.39 7.99
CA GLU A 216 23.80 23.31 7.13
C GLU A 216 23.42 22.75 5.76
N THR A 217 23.95 23.37 4.69
CA THR A 217 23.76 22.90 3.31
C THR A 217 24.96 22.09 2.87
N ILE A 218 24.72 20.85 2.44
CA ILE A 218 25.73 19.91 1.95
C ILE A 218 25.43 19.62 0.49
N GLY A 219 26.40 19.90 -0.39
CA GLY A 219 26.32 19.51 -1.80
C GLY A 219 26.76 18.06 -2.00
N PHE A 220 25.99 17.31 -2.77
CA PHE A 220 26.38 15.95 -3.17
C PHE A 220 27.29 16.00 -4.39
N GLN A 221 28.27 15.10 -4.44
CA GLN A 221 29.08 14.89 -5.63
C GLN A 221 28.37 13.93 -6.60
N MET A 222 28.92 13.74 -7.80
CA MET A 222 28.42 12.71 -8.70
C MET A 222 29.16 11.40 -8.45
N THR A 223 28.45 10.39 -7.94
CA THR A 223 28.98 9.03 -7.82
C THR A 223 28.48 8.19 -9.00
N MET A 224 29.39 7.52 -9.70
CA MET A 224 29.06 6.75 -10.93
C MET A 224 28.26 7.55 -11.98
N ALA A 225 28.58 8.83 -12.12
CA ALA A 225 27.85 9.77 -13.00
C ALA A 225 26.34 9.92 -12.68
N ARG A 226 25.94 9.61 -11.44
CA ARG A 226 24.58 9.80 -10.91
C ARG A 226 24.60 10.76 -9.73
N TYR A 227 23.48 11.43 -9.53
CA TYR A 227 23.15 12.14 -8.29
C TYR A 227 22.10 11.33 -7.51
N PRO A 228 21.81 11.64 -6.23
CA PRO A 228 20.67 11.07 -5.54
C PRO A 228 19.36 11.31 -6.31
N GLU A 229 18.50 10.30 -6.37
CA GLU A 229 17.19 10.34 -7.04
C GLU A 229 16.12 9.84 -6.06
N TRP A 230 14.96 10.50 -6.05
CA TRP A 230 13.86 10.22 -5.09
C TRP A 230 12.46 10.18 -5.71
N ASP A 231 12.33 10.60 -6.97
CA ASP A 231 11.11 10.49 -7.75
C ASP A 231 11.36 9.43 -8.84
N SER A 232 10.67 8.29 -8.77
CA SER A 232 10.85 7.22 -9.75
C SER A 232 10.28 7.55 -11.13
N GLU A 233 9.32 8.47 -11.21
CA GLU A 233 8.70 8.86 -12.48
C GLU A 233 9.56 9.88 -13.22
N GLU A 234 10.10 10.86 -12.49
CA GLU A 234 10.95 11.91 -13.06
C GLU A 234 12.22 12.13 -12.22
N PRO A 235 13.17 11.18 -12.26
CA PRO A 235 14.32 11.15 -11.36
C PRO A 235 15.26 12.37 -11.46
N ARG A 236 15.18 13.11 -12.57
CA ARG A 236 16.05 14.25 -12.87
C ARG A 236 15.34 15.61 -12.84
N ALA A 237 14.03 15.63 -12.55
CA ALA A 237 13.30 16.88 -12.46
C ALA A 237 13.80 17.75 -11.29
N GLU A 238 13.84 19.06 -11.49
CA GLU A 238 14.05 20.00 -10.40
C GLU A 238 12.91 19.88 -9.39
N GLY A 239 13.25 19.95 -8.12
CA GLY A 239 12.29 19.70 -7.06
C GLY A 239 12.95 19.45 -5.71
N GLU A 240 12.13 19.23 -4.71
CA GLU A 240 12.54 19.07 -3.33
C GLU A 240 11.88 17.83 -2.73
N LEU A 241 12.61 17.12 -1.89
CA LEU A 241 12.07 16.09 -1.01
C LEU A 241 12.20 16.60 0.43
N VAL A 242 11.08 16.85 1.07
CA VAL A 242 11.05 17.49 2.39
C VAL A 242 10.49 16.51 3.42
N LEU A 243 11.22 16.32 4.52
CA LEU A 243 10.71 15.61 5.68
C LEU A 243 9.66 16.50 6.36
N THR A 244 8.43 16.02 6.43
CA THR A 244 7.31 16.73 7.06
C THR A 244 6.41 15.76 7.81
N GLU A 245 5.35 16.28 8.40
CA GLU A 245 4.29 15.52 9.04
C GLU A 245 2.98 15.73 8.29
N MET A 246 2.22 14.64 8.12
CA MET A 246 0.85 14.64 7.59
C MET A 246 -0.05 13.89 8.57
N PRO A 247 -1.36 14.19 8.62
CA PRO A 247 -2.29 13.36 9.39
C PRO A 247 -2.18 11.89 8.95
N ALA A 248 -2.10 10.96 9.90
CA ALA A 248 -2.02 9.53 9.58
C ALA A 248 -3.23 9.07 8.74
N ALA A 249 -4.40 9.71 8.89
CA ALA A 249 -5.58 9.42 8.08
C ALA A 249 -5.39 9.77 6.60
N GLU A 250 -4.54 10.75 6.29
CA GLU A 250 -4.18 11.09 4.91
C GLU A 250 -3.14 10.12 4.35
N VAL A 251 -2.13 9.76 5.17
CA VAL A 251 -1.08 8.81 4.78
C VAL A 251 -1.64 7.42 4.49
N PHE A 252 -2.58 6.95 5.31
CA PHE A 252 -3.16 5.60 5.22
C PHE A 252 -4.56 5.57 4.59
N ARG A 253 -4.94 6.63 3.86
CA ARG A 253 -6.29 6.78 3.30
C ARG A 253 -6.73 5.58 2.46
N ASP A 254 -5.88 5.13 1.53
CA ASP A 254 -6.19 3.98 0.67
C ASP A 254 -6.46 2.70 1.46
N THR A 255 -5.66 2.45 2.49
CA THR A 255 -5.84 1.28 3.36
C THR A 255 -7.14 1.39 4.14
N LEU A 256 -7.43 2.55 4.74
CA LEU A 256 -8.66 2.79 5.49
C LEU A 256 -9.90 2.63 4.60
N ASP A 257 -9.91 3.24 3.41
CA ASP A 257 -11.01 3.16 2.45
C ASP A 257 -11.26 1.70 2.01
N MET A 258 -10.18 0.97 1.68
CA MET A 258 -10.27 -0.44 1.31
C MET A 258 -10.82 -1.30 2.45
N LEU A 259 -10.32 -1.13 3.68
CA LEU A 259 -10.83 -1.84 4.85
C LEU A 259 -12.32 -1.52 5.09
N ALA A 260 -12.72 -0.25 4.98
CA ALA A 260 -14.09 0.17 5.19
C ALA A 260 -15.05 -0.47 4.18
N VAL A 261 -14.70 -0.47 2.90
CA VAL A 261 -15.54 -1.07 1.85
C VAL A 261 -15.62 -2.60 2.03
N PHE A 262 -14.50 -3.28 2.22
CA PHE A 262 -14.49 -4.74 2.33
C PHE A 262 -15.18 -5.23 3.60
N THR A 263 -14.89 -4.63 4.76
CA THR A 263 -15.51 -5.04 6.04
C THR A 263 -16.97 -4.62 6.13
N GLY A 264 -17.35 -3.48 5.53
CA GLY A 264 -18.74 -3.05 5.42
C GLY A 264 -19.58 -4.02 4.60
N VAL A 265 -19.17 -4.33 3.37
CA VAL A 265 -19.91 -5.26 2.50
C VAL A 265 -19.93 -6.69 3.06
N ALA A 266 -18.82 -7.17 3.61
CA ALA A 266 -18.80 -8.48 4.28
C ALA A 266 -19.76 -8.51 5.48
N GLY A 267 -19.79 -7.44 6.27
CA GLY A 267 -20.71 -7.30 7.41
C GLY A 267 -22.18 -7.28 7.01
N GLU A 268 -22.54 -6.59 5.92
CA GLU A 268 -23.89 -6.58 5.36
C GLU A 268 -24.32 -7.94 4.79
N ALA A 269 -23.38 -8.66 4.17
CA ALA A 269 -23.60 -10.00 3.64
C ALA A 269 -23.55 -11.11 4.71
N GLU A 270 -23.47 -10.73 6.00
CA GLU A 270 -23.37 -11.64 7.15
C GLU A 270 -22.22 -12.66 7.01
N THR A 271 -21.08 -12.23 6.45
CA THR A 271 -19.91 -13.06 6.20
C THR A 271 -18.61 -12.42 6.73
N GLY A 272 -17.52 -13.16 6.58
CA GLY A 272 -16.18 -12.77 6.96
C GLY A 272 -15.37 -12.07 5.88
N PHE A 273 -14.15 -11.69 6.23
CA PHE A 273 -13.11 -11.37 5.27
C PHE A 273 -11.79 -12.04 5.66
N LEU A 274 -10.90 -12.16 4.69
CA LEU A 274 -9.58 -12.75 4.79
C LEU A 274 -8.52 -11.68 4.54
N LEU A 275 -7.41 -11.81 5.26
CA LEU A 275 -6.18 -11.05 5.03
C LEU A 275 -5.00 -12.03 5.03
N HIS A 276 -4.26 -12.09 3.94
CA HIS A 276 -3.05 -12.92 3.90
C HIS A 276 -1.94 -12.28 3.06
N PRO A 277 -0.67 -12.51 3.40
CA PRO A 277 0.45 -12.09 2.56
C PRO A 277 0.42 -12.77 1.18
N LEU A 278 0.74 -12.03 0.13
CA LEU A 278 0.93 -12.53 -1.25
C LEU A 278 2.36 -13.00 -1.52
#